data_AF-A0A0W0FVQ9-F1
#
_entry.id   AF-A0A0W0FVQ9-F1
#
_cell.length_a   1.000
_cell.length_b   1.000
_cell.length_c   1.000
_cell.angle_alpha   90.00
_cell.angle_beta   90.00
_cell.angle_gamma   90.00
#
_symmetry.space_group_name_H-M   'P 1'
#
loop_
_entity.id
_entity.type
_entity.pdbx_description
1 polymer ?
#
loop_
_entity_poly.entity_id
_entity_poly.type
_entity_poly.pdbx_seq_one_letter_code
_entity_poly.pdbx_strand_id
1 'polypeptide(L)'
;MGLNGSKIMPDSVWLVATGLIRSINYGARSSACRGFMRWIYYAKVALHRFPVIKMDDPDLLSKAISQAFLARYVAAVSLVAFAYDHLLTLDREIQHIWGNRNRGIIPKVVWIMNRYLTEAIIIYMAYVDLQRLWTLSRMLSPRSPLTFQFLIDTVIVRCKRLIWVLAISGTVFVSTTHFIAVLRLFNLWDRQKKIANVLISGFMISLLTSAALTIYKTLQSQDALFFFPPIQTCVLSTTPKNLAPFLAIWLGFDIFLIIVAFYNALDRPHRTHVEVIDVILRDGALLLIAVFAIRLIPLVLSIVGDPVQAIGSAK
;
A
#
# COMPACT_ATOMS: atom_id res chain seq x y z
N MET A 1 -15.58 -23.90 -36.99
CA MET A 1 -14.55 -24.93 -37.30
C MET A 1 -13.44 -24.77 -36.29
N GLY A 2 -13.15 -25.85 -35.54
CA GLY A 2 -12.32 -25.81 -34.34
C GLY A 2 -10.84 -25.60 -34.62
N LEU A 3 -10.15 -25.02 -33.64
CA LEU A 3 -8.71 -25.13 -33.50
C LEU A 3 -8.39 -25.59 -32.07
N ASN A 4 -8.17 -26.89 -32.01
CA ASN A 4 -7.46 -27.63 -30.99
C ASN A 4 -6.07 -27.02 -30.79
N GLY A 5 -5.65 -26.84 -29.54
CA GLY A 5 -4.32 -26.30 -29.24
C GLY A 5 -3.99 -26.19 -27.76
N SER A 6 -4.49 -27.11 -26.93
CA SER A 6 -4.02 -27.25 -25.54
C SER A 6 -2.63 -27.89 -25.54
N LYS A 7 -1.57 -27.08 -25.69
CA LYS A 7 -0.22 -27.51 -25.27
C LYS A 7 -0.11 -27.38 -23.75
N ILE A 8 -0.75 -28.34 -23.09
CA ILE A 8 -0.42 -28.79 -21.75
C ILE A 8 1.06 -29.21 -21.79
N MET A 9 1.81 -28.86 -20.74
CA MET A 9 3.15 -29.37 -20.47
C MET A 9 3.21 -30.86 -20.85
N PRO A 10 4.09 -31.28 -21.78
CA PRO A 10 3.92 -32.54 -22.49
C PRO A 10 3.85 -33.71 -21.51
N ASP A 11 2.89 -34.61 -21.71
CA ASP A 11 2.65 -35.79 -20.87
C ASP A 11 3.92 -36.64 -20.68
N SER A 12 4.93 -36.47 -21.55
CA SER A 12 6.26 -37.05 -21.41
C SER A 12 6.98 -36.63 -20.12
N VAL A 13 6.82 -35.40 -19.62
CA VAL A 13 7.46 -34.94 -18.37
C VAL A 13 6.77 -35.58 -17.16
N TRP A 14 5.45 -35.74 -17.21
CA TRP A 14 4.69 -36.48 -16.21
C TRP A 14 4.95 -37.99 -16.28
N LEU A 15 5.19 -38.55 -17.46
CA LEU A 15 5.59 -39.94 -17.67
C LEU A 15 7.00 -40.23 -17.16
N VAL A 16 7.95 -39.29 -17.32
CA VAL A 16 9.29 -39.40 -16.74
C VAL A 16 9.23 -39.30 -15.22
N ALA A 17 8.42 -38.38 -14.67
CA ALA A 17 8.20 -38.29 -13.23
C ALA A 17 7.50 -39.54 -12.65
N THR A 18 6.47 -40.08 -13.32
CA THR A 18 5.79 -41.32 -12.91
C THR A 18 6.63 -42.58 -13.13
N GLY A 19 7.54 -42.58 -14.11
CA GLY A 19 8.54 -43.62 -14.33
C GLY A 19 9.61 -43.66 -13.24
N LEU A 20 10.11 -42.50 -12.82
CA LEU A 20 10.98 -42.35 -11.65
C LEU A 20 10.27 -42.79 -10.35
N ILE A 21 8.97 -42.51 -10.22
CA ILE A 21 8.14 -42.93 -9.08
C ILE A 21 7.91 -44.46 -9.08
N ARG A 22 7.78 -45.11 -10.24
CA ARG A 22 7.64 -46.57 -10.33
C ARG A 22 8.92 -47.30 -9.90
N SER A 23 10.08 -46.71 -10.16
CA SER A 23 11.40 -47.20 -9.69
C SER A 23 11.53 -47.11 -8.16
N ILE A 24 11.03 -46.03 -7.55
CA ILE A 24 11.05 -45.84 -6.09
C ILE A 24 10.04 -46.77 -5.36
N ASN A 25 8.98 -47.21 -6.06
CA ASN A 25 7.89 -47.99 -5.48
C ASN A 25 8.26 -49.43 -5.08
N TYR A 26 9.38 -49.96 -5.58
CA TYR A 26 9.87 -51.29 -5.15
C TYR A 26 10.56 -51.27 -3.77
N GLY A 27 10.80 -50.09 -3.16
CA GLY A 27 11.53 -49.99 -1.89
C GLY A 27 10.89 -49.15 -0.77
N ALA A 28 9.95 -48.24 -1.04
CA ALA A 28 9.55 -47.24 -0.05
C ALA A 28 8.18 -47.49 0.60
N ARG A 29 8.15 -48.30 1.67
CA ARG A 29 6.98 -48.50 2.55
C ARG A 29 6.78 -47.37 3.57
N SER A 30 7.34 -46.18 3.36
CA SER A 30 7.31 -45.08 4.34
C SER A 30 6.10 -44.17 4.16
N SER A 31 5.54 -43.70 5.28
CA SER A 31 4.42 -42.76 5.34
C SER A 31 4.67 -41.45 4.58
N ALA A 32 5.94 -41.04 4.43
CA ALA A 32 6.35 -39.85 3.70
C ALA A 32 6.04 -39.95 2.20
N CYS A 33 6.22 -41.13 1.59
CA CYS A 33 5.98 -41.33 0.15
C CYS A 33 4.47 -41.25 -0.18
N ARG A 34 3.62 -41.75 0.72
CA ARG A 34 2.15 -41.58 0.62
C ARG A 34 1.71 -40.13 0.81
N GLY A 35 2.39 -39.39 1.69
CA GLY A 35 2.18 -37.94 1.88
C GLY A 35 2.53 -37.14 0.62
N PHE A 36 3.67 -37.43 0.01
CA PHE A 36 4.14 -36.76 -1.21
C PHE A 36 3.24 -37.04 -2.42
N MET A 37 2.81 -38.29 -2.62
CA MET A 37 1.87 -38.65 -3.70
C MET A 37 0.49 -37.98 -3.53
N ARG A 38 0.00 -37.87 -2.28
CA ARG A 38 -1.22 -37.10 -1.98
C ARG A 38 -1.01 -35.62 -2.22
N TRP A 39 0.14 -35.07 -1.85
CA TRP A 39 0.48 -33.66 -2.11
C TRP A 39 0.47 -33.34 -3.62
N ILE A 40 1.07 -34.20 -4.46
CA ILE A 40 1.03 -34.04 -5.93
C ILE A 40 -0.42 -34.11 -6.44
N TYR A 41 -1.22 -35.05 -5.93
CA TYR A 41 -2.62 -35.18 -6.31
C TYR A 41 -3.45 -33.94 -5.93
N TYR A 42 -3.28 -33.42 -4.70
CA TYR A 42 -3.98 -32.21 -4.25
C TYR A 42 -3.47 -30.95 -4.93
N ALA A 43 -2.18 -30.86 -5.25
CA ALA A 43 -1.64 -29.78 -6.08
C ALA A 43 -2.28 -29.79 -7.48
N LYS A 44 -2.45 -30.98 -8.08
CA LYS A 44 -3.12 -31.16 -9.37
C LYS A 44 -4.62 -30.80 -9.32
N VAL A 45 -5.32 -31.19 -8.26
CA VAL A 45 -6.74 -30.84 -8.04
C VAL A 45 -6.92 -29.35 -7.76
N ALA A 46 -6.00 -28.74 -6.99
CA ALA A 46 -5.98 -27.30 -6.76
C ALA A 46 -5.76 -26.55 -8.09
N LEU A 47 -4.76 -26.96 -8.88
CA LEU A 47 -4.46 -26.37 -10.19
C LEU A 47 -5.63 -26.45 -11.20
N HIS A 48 -6.44 -27.51 -11.16
CA HIS A 48 -7.60 -27.67 -12.05
C HIS A 48 -8.86 -26.87 -11.63
N ARG A 49 -8.94 -26.41 -10.38
CA ARG A 49 -10.17 -25.81 -9.81
C ARG A 49 -10.12 -24.29 -9.67
N PHE A 50 -8.94 -23.70 -9.80
CA PHE A 50 -8.85 -22.27 -10.00
C PHE A 50 -9.19 -21.96 -11.47
N PRO A 51 -9.97 -20.90 -11.76
CA PRO A 51 -9.88 -20.30 -13.08
C PRO A 51 -8.43 -19.87 -13.22
N VAL A 52 -7.63 -20.68 -13.91
CA VAL A 52 -6.34 -20.24 -14.42
C VAL A 52 -6.72 -19.12 -15.37
N ILE A 53 -6.63 -17.87 -14.88
CA ILE A 53 -6.43 -16.75 -15.79
C ILE A 53 -5.22 -17.23 -16.59
N LYS A 54 -5.44 -17.55 -17.86
CA LYS A 54 -4.36 -17.82 -18.78
C LYS A 54 -3.56 -16.52 -18.85
N MET A 55 -2.58 -16.41 -17.97
CA MET A 55 -1.44 -15.56 -18.25
C MET A 55 -0.71 -16.31 -19.34
N ASP A 56 -1.03 -15.96 -20.59
CA ASP A 56 -0.44 -16.55 -21.80
C ASP A 56 1.08 -16.31 -21.87
N ASP A 57 1.63 -15.51 -20.95
CA ASP A 57 3.03 -15.18 -20.83
C ASP A 57 3.65 -15.66 -19.48
N PRO A 58 4.51 -16.69 -19.49
CA PRO A 58 5.20 -17.17 -18.29
C PRO A 58 6.20 -16.16 -17.71
N ASP A 59 6.73 -15.24 -18.53
CA ASP A 59 7.68 -14.22 -18.08
C ASP A 59 6.97 -13.20 -17.18
N LEU A 60 5.73 -12.85 -17.50
CA LEU A 60 4.90 -11.96 -16.71
C LEU A 60 4.61 -12.52 -15.31
N LEU A 61 4.29 -13.81 -15.22
CA LEU A 61 4.03 -14.48 -13.95
C LEU A 61 5.28 -14.49 -13.04
N SER A 62 6.47 -14.72 -13.62
CA SER A 62 7.73 -14.72 -12.85
C SER A 62 8.02 -13.35 -12.22
N LYS A 63 7.79 -12.27 -12.97
CA LYS A 63 7.96 -10.89 -12.50
C LYS A 63 6.96 -10.54 -11.39
N ALA A 64 5.71 -10.94 -11.54
CA ALA A 64 4.66 -10.76 -10.53
C ALA A 64 5.04 -11.39 -9.19
N ILE A 65 5.54 -12.62 -9.24
CA ILE A 65 6.01 -13.35 -8.06
C ILE A 65 7.19 -12.61 -7.42
N SER A 66 8.18 -12.21 -8.23
CA SER A 66 9.36 -11.48 -7.73
C SER A 66 8.99 -10.16 -7.06
N GLN A 67 8.08 -9.37 -7.64
CA GLN A 67 7.65 -8.11 -7.07
C GLN A 67 6.86 -8.30 -5.76
N ALA A 68 5.99 -9.32 -5.70
CA ALA A 68 5.26 -9.64 -4.49
C ALA A 68 6.20 -10.03 -3.33
N PHE A 69 7.26 -10.79 -3.62
CA PHE A 69 8.28 -11.11 -2.61
C PHE A 69 9.10 -9.88 -2.22
N LEU A 70 9.52 -9.05 -3.17
CA LEU A 70 10.25 -7.82 -2.88
C LEU A 70 9.45 -6.91 -1.95
N ALA A 71 8.15 -6.71 -2.22
CA ALA A 71 7.27 -5.91 -1.38
C ALA A 71 7.21 -6.44 0.07
N ARG A 72 7.19 -7.76 0.25
CA ARG A 72 7.21 -8.39 1.59
C ARG A 72 8.52 -8.17 2.32
N TYR A 73 9.65 -8.34 1.64
CA TYR A 73 10.96 -8.11 2.24
C TYR A 73 11.14 -6.64 2.61
N VAL A 74 10.74 -5.71 1.74
CA VAL A 74 10.76 -4.27 2.03
C VAL A 74 9.88 -3.93 3.23
N ALA A 75 8.68 -4.52 3.34
CA ALA A 75 7.81 -4.32 4.50
C ALA A 75 8.46 -4.84 5.80
N ALA A 76 9.10 -6.02 5.77
CA ALA A 76 9.79 -6.58 6.92
C ALA A 76 11.00 -5.74 7.35
N VAL A 77 11.84 -5.31 6.40
CA VAL A 77 12.97 -4.41 6.66
C VAL A 77 12.47 -3.07 7.21
N SER A 78 11.39 -2.52 6.64
CA SER A 78 10.78 -1.28 7.13
C SER A 78 10.34 -1.42 8.58
N LEU A 79 9.67 -2.51 8.94
CA LEU A 79 9.25 -2.76 10.34
C LEU A 79 10.44 -2.74 11.31
N VAL A 80 11.54 -3.42 10.96
CA VAL A 80 12.74 -3.45 11.81
C VAL A 80 13.36 -2.06 11.92
N ALA A 81 13.47 -1.34 10.81
CA ALA A 81 14.02 0.02 10.80
C ALA A 81 13.18 1.00 11.63
N PHE A 82 11.84 0.95 11.50
CA PHE A 82 10.92 1.78 12.29
C PHE A 82 10.99 1.44 13.78
N ALA A 83 11.02 0.16 14.14
CA ALA A 83 11.15 -0.25 15.54
C ALA A 83 12.48 0.21 16.15
N TYR A 84 13.57 0.07 15.40
CA TYR A 84 14.90 0.55 15.82
C TYR A 84 14.92 2.07 16.01
N ASP A 85 14.39 2.82 15.05
CA ASP A 85 14.28 4.28 15.13
C ASP A 85 13.39 4.74 16.30
N HIS A 86 12.33 4.00 16.62
CA HIS A 86 11.48 4.28 17.78
C HIS A 86 12.25 4.15 19.09
N LEU A 87 13.00 3.05 19.25
CA LEU A 87 13.81 2.83 20.44
C LEU A 87 14.89 3.89 20.64
N LEU A 88 15.50 4.37 19.55
CA LEU A 88 16.53 5.42 19.60
C LEU A 88 15.99 6.82 19.91
N THR A 89 14.71 7.08 19.62
CA THR A 89 14.10 8.42 19.76
C THR A 89 13.18 8.55 20.97
N LEU A 90 12.89 7.44 21.65
CA LEU A 90 11.94 7.35 22.75
C LEU A 90 12.31 8.27 23.94
N ASP A 91 13.59 8.38 24.28
CA ASP A 91 14.09 9.24 25.34
C ASP A 91 13.75 10.73 25.07
N ARG A 92 14.04 11.19 23.85
CA ARG A 92 13.77 12.55 23.39
C ARG A 92 12.28 12.79 23.27
N GLU A 93 11.52 11.79 22.82
CA GLU A 93 10.08 11.88 22.71
C GLU A 93 9.43 12.11 24.08
N ILE A 94 9.81 11.29 25.07
CA ILE A 94 9.28 11.41 26.43
C ILE A 94 9.63 12.78 27.00
N GLN A 95 10.85 13.28 26.83
CA GLN A 95 11.21 14.61 27.34
C GLN A 95 10.45 15.75 26.63
N HIS A 96 10.39 15.74 25.29
CA HIS A 96 9.95 16.92 24.53
C HIS A 96 8.45 16.91 24.23
N ILE A 97 7.84 15.77 23.95
CA ILE A 97 6.42 15.66 23.59
C ILE A 97 5.57 15.45 24.84
N TRP A 98 5.93 14.46 25.66
CA TRP A 98 5.10 14.03 26.79
C TRP A 98 5.40 14.75 28.09
N GLY A 99 6.68 15.00 28.39
CA GLY A 99 7.15 15.65 29.60
C GLY A 99 6.79 17.13 29.67
N ASN A 100 6.68 17.80 28.51
CA ASN A 100 6.27 19.19 28.47
C ASN A 100 4.74 19.34 28.55
N ARG A 101 4.23 19.52 29.77
CA ARG A 101 2.80 19.72 30.04
C ARG A 101 2.24 21.00 29.42
N ASN A 102 3.09 22.00 29.20
CA ASN A 102 2.70 23.29 28.61
C ASN A 102 2.59 23.26 27.08
N ARG A 103 3.04 22.18 26.41
CA ARG A 103 2.74 22.00 24.98
C ARG A 103 1.25 21.72 24.80
N GLY A 104 0.60 22.55 24.00
CA GLY A 104 -0.82 22.41 23.65
C GLY A 104 -1.16 21.06 23.01
N ILE A 105 -2.46 20.80 22.85
CA ILE A 105 -2.95 19.50 22.37
C ILE A 105 -2.61 19.21 20.90
N ILE A 106 -2.55 20.25 20.05
CA ILE A 106 -2.40 20.09 18.60
C ILE A 106 -1.09 19.37 18.21
N PRO A 107 0.11 19.79 18.68
CA PRO A 107 1.35 19.08 18.37
C PRO A 107 1.36 17.62 18.86
N LYS A 108 0.72 17.34 20.01
CA LYS A 108 0.64 15.98 20.55
C LYS A 108 -0.22 15.08 19.65
N VAL A 109 -1.38 15.57 19.21
CA VAL A 109 -2.25 14.84 18.28
C VAL A 109 -1.56 14.60 16.94
N VAL A 110 -0.92 15.63 16.37
CA VAL A 110 -0.17 15.50 15.10
C VAL A 110 0.98 14.50 15.23
N TRP A 111 1.66 14.48 16.38
CA TRP A 111 2.71 13.49 16.66
C TRP A 111 2.15 12.07 16.70
N ILE A 112 1.07 11.84 17.45
CA ILE A 112 0.39 10.53 17.53
C ILE A 112 -0.04 10.04 16.14
N MET A 113 -0.67 10.92 15.36
CA MET A 113 -1.19 10.59 14.02
C MET A 113 -0.09 10.29 13.01
N ASN A 114 1.09 10.90 13.11
CA ASN A 114 2.18 10.60 12.18
C ASN A 114 3.05 9.42 12.63
N ARG A 115 3.30 9.29 13.94
CA ARG A 115 4.24 8.30 14.47
C ARG A 115 3.54 6.98 14.82
N TYR A 116 2.70 7.01 15.85
CA TYR A 116 2.07 5.82 16.41
C TYR A 116 1.08 5.17 15.45
N LEU A 117 0.35 5.96 14.65
CA LEU A 117 -0.51 5.41 13.61
C LEU A 117 0.30 4.64 12.56
N THR A 118 1.46 5.17 12.13
CA THR A 118 2.35 4.51 11.17
C THR A 118 2.84 3.19 11.72
N GLU A 119 3.35 3.19 12.94
CA GLU A 119 3.85 1.98 13.62
C GLU A 119 2.73 0.95 13.78
N ALA A 120 1.54 1.37 14.21
CA ALA A 120 0.38 0.48 14.34
C ALA A 120 0.00 -0.17 13.00
N ILE A 121 0.05 0.58 11.90
CA ILE A 121 -0.26 0.04 10.56
C ILE A 121 0.81 -0.95 10.12
N ILE A 122 2.10 -0.66 10.32
CA ILE A 122 3.17 -1.58 9.93
C ILE A 122 3.09 -2.88 10.75
N ILE A 123 2.81 -2.78 12.05
CA ILE A 123 2.56 -3.95 12.91
C ILE A 123 1.34 -4.74 12.40
N TYR A 124 0.26 -4.06 12.04
CA TYR A 124 -0.92 -4.71 11.48
C TYR A 124 -0.63 -5.40 10.14
N MET A 125 0.17 -4.78 9.26
CA MET A 125 0.61 -5.40 8.00
C MET A 125 1.40 -6.69 8.26
N ALA A 126 2.35 -6.65 9.20
CA ALA A 126 3.13 -7.83 9.58
C ALA A 126 2.24 -8.94 10.17
N TYR A 127 1.26 -8.58 11.00
CA TYR A 127 0.28 -9.51 11.53
C TYR A 127 -0.53 -10.20 10.42
N VAL A 128 -1.00 -9.43 9.43
CA VAL A 128 -1.75 -9.98 8.29
C VAL A 128 -0.88 -10.94 7.47
N ASP A 129 0.41 -10.64 7.27
CA ASP A 129 1.33 -11.53 6.57
C ASP A 129 1.61 -12.83 7.34
N LEU A 130 1.78 -12.76 8.67
CA LEU A 130 1.87 -13.96 9.51
C LEU A 130 0.61 -14.82 9.43
N GLN A 131 -0.57 -14.20 9.41
CA GLN A 131 -1.83 -14.93 9.24
C GLN A 131 -1.94 -15.63 7.88
N ARG A 132 -1.39 -15.05 6.81
CA ARG A 132 -1.36 -15.69 5.48
C ARG A 132 -0.52 -16.96 5.51
N LEU A 133 0.66 -16.91 6.12
CA LEU A 133 1.54 -18.07 6.29
C LEU A 133 0.85 -19.17 7.12
N TRP A 134 0.19 -18.80 8.21
CA TRP A 134 -0.59 -19.75 9.02
C TRP A 134 -1.70 -20.42 8.21
N THR A 135 -2.42 -19.65 7.39
CA THR A 135 -3.53 -20.17 6.57
C THR A 135 -3.02 -21.15 5.51
N LEU A 136 -1.88 -20.87 4.88
CA LEU A 136 -1.24 -21.82 3.97
C LEU A 136 -0.85 -23.12 4.68
N SER A 137 -0.23 -23.02 5.85
CA SER A 137 0.19 -24.21 6.61
C SER A 137 -1.00 -25.13 6.92
N ARG A 138 -2.19 -24.54 7.14
CA ARG A 138 -3.44 -25.27 7.34
C ARG A 138 -3.97 -25.89 6.05
N MET A 139 -3.92 -25.17 4.92
CA MET A 139 -4.32 -25.71 3.60
C MET A 139 -3.47 -26.92 3.19
N LEU A 140 -2.18 -26.92 3.54
CA LEU A 140 -1.26 -28.01 3.23
C LEU A 140 -1.35 -29.18 4.22
N SER A 141 -2.04 -29.01 5.35
CA SER A 141 -2.13 -30.04 6.39
C SER A 141 -3.23 -31.06 6.08
N PRO A 142 -2.90 -32.36 5.90
CA PRO A 142 -3.87 -33.40 5.55
C PRO A 142 -4.85 -33.77 6.68
N ARG A 143 -4.73 -33.14 7.87
CA ARG A 143 -5.58 -33.37 9.05
C ARG A 143 -6.43 -32.16 9.43
N SER A 144 -6.50 -31.13 8.59
CA SER A 144 -7.29 -29.95 8.94
C SER A 144 -8.79 -30.28 8.97
N PRO A 145 -9.50 -30.02 10.09
CA PRO A 145 -10.95 -30.21 10.16
C PRO A 145 -11.73 -29.13 9.38
N LEU A 146 -11.04 -28.09 8.90
CA LEU A 146 -11.62 -26.97 8.16
C LEU A 146 -11.71 -27.29 6.67
N THR A 147 -12.84 -26.92 6.05
CA THR A 147 -13.01 -27.04 4.60
C THR A 147 -12.15 -26.01 3.88
N PHE A 148 -11.65 -26.38 2.71
CA PHE A 148 -10.85 -25.51 1.85
C PHE A 148 -11.57 -24.19 1.50
N GLN A 149 -12.88 -24.27 1.25
CA GLN A 149 -13.72 -23.10 0.95
C GLN A 149 -13.71 -22.10 2.10
N PHE A 150 -13.87 -22.58 3.33
CA PHE A 150 -13.84 -21.73 4.52
C PHE A 150 -12.52 -20.97 4.66
N LEU A 151 -11.38 -21.63 4.38
CA LEU A 151 -10.07 -20.99 4.42
C LEU A 151 -9.95 -19.86 3.38
N ILE A 152 -10.47 -20.05 2.16
CA ILE A 152 -10.46 -19.00 1.13
C ILE A 152 -11.32 -17.81 1.54
N ASP A 153 -12.55 -18.05 2.02
CA ASP A 153 -13.48 -16.99 2.41
C ASP A 153 -12.88 -16.12 3.53
N THR A 154 -12.21 -16.75 4.51
CA THR A 154 -11.52 -16.01 5.58
C THR A 154 -10.39 -15.12 5.07
N VAL A 155 -9.63 -15.56 4.06
CA VAL A 155 -8.55 -14.76 3.44
C VAL A 155 -9.13 -13.57 2.69
N ILE A 156 -10.20 -13.76 1.91
CA ILE A 156 -10.85 -12.67 1.16
C ILE A 156 -11.37 -11.60 2.12
N VAL A 157 -12.03 -11.98 3.22
CA VAL A 157 -12.51 -11.01 4.22
C VAL A 157 -11.36 -10.25 4.87
N ARG A 158 -10.22 -10.90 5.12
CA ARG A 158 -9.01 -10.21 5.62
C ARG A 158 -8.43 -9.24 4.59
N CYS A 159 -8.41 -9.60 3.32
CA CYS A 159 -7.96 -8.71 2.25
C CYS A 159 -8.86 -7.48 2.10
N LYS A 160 -10.18 -7.65 2.16
CA LYS A 160 -11.13 -6.52 2.16
C LYS A 160 -10.85 -5.57 3.33
N ARG A 161 -10.63 -6.12 4.54
CA ARG A 161 -10.25 -5.32 5.72
C ARG A 161 -8.92 -4.60 5.53
N LEU A 162 -7.91 -5.25 4.97
CA LEU A 162 -6.60 -4.65 4.71
C LEU A 162 -6.71 -3.43 3.80
N ILE A 163 -7.50 -3.52 2.72
CA ILE A 163 -7.70 -2.41 1.78
C ILE A 163 -8.34 -1.22 2.48
N TRP A 164 -9.35 -1.44 3.32
CA TRP A 164 -9.95 -0.37 4.12
C TRP A 164 -8.95 0.29 5.06
N VAL A 165 -8.14 -0.52 5.77
CA VAL A 165 -7.12 0.00 6.68
C VAL A 165 -6.11 0.87 5.92
N LEU A 166 -5.62 0.41 4.77
CA LEU A 166 -4.68 1.17 3.93
C LEU A 166 -5.30 2.44 3.35
N ALA A 167 -6.54 2.37 2.87
CA ALA A 167 -7.24 3.51 2.28
C ALA A 167 -7.53 4.62 3.31
N ILE A 168 -8.06 4.24 4.48
CA ILE A 168 -8.37 5.18 5.57
C ILE A 168 -7.08 5.79 6.12
N SER A 169 -6.09 4.95 6.45
CA SER A 169 -4.83 5.45 7.00
C SER A 169 -4.08 6.34 6.03
N GLY A 170 -4.01 6.00 4.75
CA GLY A 170 -3.42 6.85 3.72
C GLY A 170 -4.08 8.24 3.66
N THR A 171 -5.41 8.29 3.76
CA THR A 171 -6.16 9.56 3.83
C THR A 171 -5.80 10.36 5.09
N VAL A 172 -5.67 9.69 6.25
CA VAL A 172 -5.27 10.34 7.51
C VAL A 172 -3.84 10.90 7.45
N PHE A 173 -2.87 10.17 6.88
CA PHE A 173 -1.50 10.67 6.75
C PHE A 173 -1.39 11.86 5.82
N VAL A 174 -2.02 11.75 4.65
CA VAL A 174 -2.00 12.82 3.66
C VAL A 174 -2.66 14.07 4.24
N SER A 175 -3.83 13.93 4.86
CA SER A 175 -4.51 15.07 5.51
C SER A 175 -3.71 15.67 6.66
N THR A 176 -3.06 14.86 7.50
CA THR A 176 -2.20 15.35 8.59
C THR A 176 -1.02 16.16 8.05
N THR A 177 -0.40 15.70 6.96
CA THR A 177 0.72 16.42 6.33
C THR A 177 0.27 17.77 5.78
N HIS A 178 -0.89 17.83 5.13
CA HIS A 178 -1.44 19.10 4.62
C HIS A 178 -1.89 20.03 5.74
N PHE A 179 -2.41 19.49 6.85
CA PHE A 179 -2.75 20.30 8.02
C PHE A 179 -1.50 20.99 8.61
N ILE A 180 -0.36 20.29 8.65
CA ILE A 180 0.92 20.90 9.06
C ILE A 180 1.32 22.03 8.09
N ALA A 181 1.15 21.83 6.77
CA ALA A 181 1.43 22.87 5.78
C ALA A 181 0.54 24.10 5.97
N VAL A 182 -0.76 23.90 6.23
CA VAL A 182 -1.71 24.97 6.55
C VAL A 182 -1.29 25.71 7.82
N LEU A 183 -0.91 25.02 8.90
CA LEU A 183 -0.43 25.65 10.13
C LEU A 183 0.82 26.51 9.91
N ARG A 184 1.75 26.03 9.07
CA ARG A 184 2.96 26.80 8.73
C ARG A 184 2.60 28.06 7.94
N LEU A 185 1.76 27.93 6.92
CA LEU A 185 1.31 29.07 6.11
C LEU A 185 0.49 30.08 6.93
N PHE A 186 -0.33 29.60 7.87
CA PHE A 186 -1.08 30.46 8.79
C PHE A 186 -0.16 31.27 9.72
N ASN A 187 0.89 30.64 10.25
CA ASN A 187 1.89 31.36 11.05
C ASN A 187 2.68 32.38 10.22
N LEU A 188 2.88 32.12 8.92
CA LEU A 188 3.52 33.06 8.01
C LEU A 188 2.66 34.32 7.77
N TRP A 189 1.34 34.17 7.77
CA TRP A 189 0.36 35.26 7.63
C TRP A 189 0.07 36.03 8.94
N ASP A 190 1.01 35.99 9.89
CA ASP A 190 0.92 36.63 11.20
C ASP A 190 -0.43 36.41 11.91
N ARG A 191 -0.96 35.19 11.78
CA ARG A 191 -2.19 34.72 12.42
C ARG A 191 -3.46 35.52 12.10
N GLN A 192 -3.54 36.15 10.93
CA GLN A 192 -4.76 36.83 10.51
C GLN A 192 -5.95 35.85 10.36
N LYS A 193 -7.03 36.11 11.12
CA LYS A 193 -8.22 35.24 11.19
C LYS A 193 -8.93 35.05 9.85
N LYS A 194 -8.90 36.07 8.97
CA LYS A 194 -9.53 35.99 7.63
C LYS A 194 -8.91 34.86 6.81
N ILE A 195 -7.59 34.72 6.87
CA ILE A 195 -6.87 33.71 6.09
C ILE A 195 -6.82 32.37 6.78
N ALA A 196 -6.87 32.35 8.11
CA ALA A 196 -7.19 31.12 8.83
C ALA A 196 -8.49 30.48 8.27
N ASN A 197 -9.55 31.28 8.13
CA ASN A 197 -10.84 30.77 7.65
C ASN A 197 -10.76 30.28 6.19
N VAL A 198 -10.05 31.00 5.31
CA VAL A 198 -9.86 30.61 3.91
C VAL A 198 -9.01 29.33 3.78
N LEU A 199 -7.94 29.19 4.55
CA LEU A 199 -7.09 28.00 4.52
C LEU A 199 -7.81 26.78 5.10
N ILE A 200 -8.51 26.95 6.22
CA ILE A 200 -9.27 25.87 6.86
C ILE A 200 -10.43 25.44 5.96
N SER A 201 -11.16 26.38 5.33
CA SER A 201 -12.26 26.01 4.43
C SER A 201 -11.77 25.22 3.22
N GLY A 202 -10.69 25.65 2.58
CA GLY A 202 -10.05 24.92 1.48
C GLY A 202 -9.63 23.51 1.92
N PHE A 203 -8.98 23.39 3.07
CA PHE A 203 -8.58 22.09 3.62
C PHE A 203 -9.78 21.17 3.87
N MET A 204 -10.85 21.67 4.47
CA MET A 204 -12.05 20.88 4.76
C MET A 204 -12.74 20.40 3.48
N ILE A 205 -12.83 21.25 2.45
CA ILE A 205 -13.40 20.87 1.14
C ILE A 205 -12.57 19.75 0.50
N SER A 206 -11.24 19.90 0.46
CA SER A 206 -10.35 18.88 -0.10
C SER A 206 -10.38 17.57 0.69
N LEU A 207 -10.41 17.65 2.02
CA LEU A 207 -10.51 16.48 2.90
C LEU A 207 -11.83 15.72 2.69
N LEU A 208 -12.96 16.42 2.70
CA LEU A 208 -14.27 15.79 2.52
C LEU A 208 -14.41 15.15 1.13
N THR A 209 -13.95 15.84 0.08
CA THR A 209 -13.96 15.31 -1.29
C THR A 209 -13.08 14.07 -1.41
N SER A 210 -11.86 14.11 -0.84
CA SER A 210 -10.93 12.98 -0.82
C SER A 210 -11.48 11.78 -0.04
N ALA A 211 -12.10 12.01 1.12
CA ALA A 211 -12.70 10.97 1.94
C ALA A 211 -13.90 10.31 1.21
N ALA A 212 -14.79 11.10 0.63
CA ALA A 212 -15.93 10.59 -0.13
C ALA A 212 -15.48 9.73 -1.32
N LEU A 213 -14.50 10.21 -2.08
CA LEU A 213 -13.92 9.46 -3.19
C LEU A 213 -13.31 8.14 -2.70
N THR A 214 -12.52 8.18 -1.63
CA THR A 214 -11.87 6.99 -1.05
C THR A 214 -12.89 5.94 -0.63
N ILE A 215 -13.98 6.35 0.04
CA ILE A 215 -15.05 5.45 0.47
C ILE A 215 -15.77 4.83 -0.74
N TYR A 216 -16.27 5.67 -1.66
CA TYR A 216 -17.01 5.23 -2.84
C TYR A 216 -16.20 4.24 -3.68
N LYS A 217 -14.93 4.57 -3.90
CA LYS A 217 -14.03 3.76 -4.72
C LYS A 217 -13.54 2.49 -4.02
N THR A 218 -13.37 2.52 -2.71
CA THR A 218 -13.03 1.32 -1.94
C THR A 218 -14.20 0.34 -1.95
N LEU A 219 -15.44 0.81 -1.80
CA LEU A 219 -16.65 -0.02 -1.94
C LEU A 219 -16.71 -0.69 -3.31
N GLN A 220 -16.51 0.06 -4.39
CA GLN A 220 -16.50 -0.46 -5.76
C GLN A 220 -15.40 -1.50 -5.99
N SER A 221 -14.25 -1.38 -5.33
CA SER A 221 -13.12 -2.31 -5.53
C SER A 221 -13.33 -3.69 -4.90
N GLN A 222 -14.29 -3.84 -3.97
CA GLN A 222 -14.45 -5.10 -3.23
C GLN A 222 -14.93 -6.27 -4.07
N ASP A 223 -15.63 -6.00 -5.17
CA ASP A 223 -16.21 -7.02 -6.05
C ASP A 223 -15.18 -7.57 -7.04
N ALA A 224 -14.05 -6.88 -7.22
CA ALA A 224 -12.97 -7.26 -8.13
C ALA A 224 -11.84 -8.05 -7.44
N LEU A 225 -12.00 -8.41 -6.15
CA LEU A 225 -10.97 -9.09 -5.37
C LEU A 225 -11.06 -10.60 -5.48
N PHE A 226 -9.96 -11.24 -5.84
CA PHE A 226 -9.81 -12.69 -5.77
C PHE A 226 -8.48 -13.08 -5.13
N PHE A 227 -8.44 -14.28 -4.56
CA PHE A 227 -7.23 -14.82 -3.92
C PHE A 227 -6.38 -15.57 -4.95
N PHE A 228 -5.09 -15.24 -5.04
CA PHE A 228 -4.13 -15.97 -5.89
C PHE A 228 -3.19 -16.83 -5.03
N PRO A 229 -3.37 -18.17 -5.02
CA PRO A 229 -2.61 -19.07 -4.14
C PRO A 229 -1.09 -19.07 -4.33
N PRO A 230 -0.52 -19.01 -5.56
CA PRO A 230 0.94 -19.09 -5.76
C PRO A 230 1.71 -17.98 -5.04
N ILE A 231 1.17 -16.76 -5.06
CA ILE A 231 1.77 -15.59 -4.38
C ILE A 231 1.15 -15.35 -3.00
N GLN A 232 0.13 -16.10 -2.59
CA GLN A 232 -0.56 -15.96 -1.29
C GLN A 232 -1.03 -14.54 -0.99
N THR A 233 -1.46 -13.80 -2.02
CA THR A 233 -2.04 -12.47 -1.84
C THR A 233 -3.35 -12.37 -2.61
N CYS A 234 -4.17 -11.42 -2.20
CA CYS A 234 -5.32 -11.03 -2.99
C CYS A 234 -4.86 -10.09 -4.09
N VAL A 235 -5.41 -10.31 -5.28
CA VAL A 235 -5.16 -9.52 -6.46
C VAL A 235 -6.46 -8.82 -6.83
N LEU A 236 -6.35 -7.57 -7.25
CA LEU A 236 -7.48 -6.86 -7.86
C LEU A 236 -7.47 -7.22 -9.34
N SER A 237 -8.60 -7.73 -9.84
CA SER A 237 -8.79 -8.04 -11.27
C SER A 237 -8.70 -6.81 -12.15
N THR A 238 -9.01 -5.64 -11.59
CA THR A 238 -8.99 -4.36 -12.27
C THR A 238 -8.11 -3.37 -11.53
N THR A 239 -7.33 -2.61 -12.28
CA THR A 239 -6.52 -1.52 -11.76
C THR A 239 -7.39 -0.57 -10.95
N PRO A 240 -7.03 -0.24 -9.70
CA PRO A 240 -7.75 0.78 -8.98
C PRO A 240 -7.51 2.14 -9.64
N LYS A 241 -8.43 2.59 -10.50
CA LYS A 241 -8.47 3.93 -11.11
C LYS A 241 -8.73 5.07 -10.11
N ASN A 242 -8.45 4.79 -8.84
CA ASN A 242 -8.87 5.56 -7.68
C ASN A 242 -7.70 6.37 -7.10
N LEU A 243 -6.47 5.91 -7.33
CA LEU A 243 -5.26 6.55 -6.82
C LEU A 243 -5.00 7.90 -7.50
N ALA A 244 -5.04 7.95 -8.83
CA ALA A 244 -4.83 9.20 -9.58
C ALA A 244 -5.77 10.34 -9.17
N PRO A 245 -7.11 10.18 -9.15
CA PRO A 245 -8.00 11.27 -8.73
C PRO A 245 -7.83 11.64 -7.25
N PHE A 246 -7.53 10.67 -6.37
CA PHE A 246 -7.21 10.95 -4.97
C PHE A 246 -5.97 11.85 -4.83
N LEU A 247 -4.88 11.50 -5.53
CA LEU A 247 -3.64 12.27 -5.53
C LEU A 247 -3.83 13.67 -6.16
N ALA A 248 -4.63 13.77 -7.22
CA ALA A 248 -4.91 15.02 -7.91
C ALA A 248 -5.62 16.05 -7.02
N ILE A 249 -6.58 15.62 -6.17
CA ILE A 249 -7.28 16.51 -5.22
C ILE A 249 -6.28 17.18 -4.27
N TRP A 250 -5.37 16.40 -3.70
CA TRP A 250 -4.36 16.89 -2.77
C TRP A 250 -3.31 17.77 -3.47
N LEU A 251 -2.89 17.40 -4.68
CA LEU A 251 -1.98 18.20 -5.48
C LEU A 251 -2.61 19.56 -5.88
N GLY A 252 -3.91 19.56 -6.20
CA GLY A 252 -4.66 20.80 -6.44
C GLY A 252 -4.70 21.71 -5.19
N PHE A 253 -4.80 21.12 -4.00
CA PHE A 253 -4.69 21.85 -2.75
C PHE A 253 -3.27 22.40 -2.51
N ASP A 254 -2.21 21.67 -2.87
CA ASP A 254 -0.84 22.17 -2.82
C ASP A 254 -0.65 23.39 -3.74
N ILE A 255 -1.22 23.38 -4.94
CA ILE A 255 -1.21 24.55 -5.85
C ILE A 255 -1.90 25.75 -5.18
N PHE A 256 -3.06 25.53 -4.54
CA PHE A 256 -3.75 26.56 -3.79
C PHE A 256 -2.87 27.14 -2.65
N LEU A 257 -2.20 26.30 -1.87
CA LEU A 257 -1.28 26.75 -0.81
C LEU A 257 -0.11 27.57 -1.37
N ILE A 258 0.45 27.13 -2.51
CA ILE A 258 1.53 27.84 -3.19
C ILE A 258 1.06 29.22 -3.66
N ILE A 259 -0.13 29.33 -4.28
CA ILE A 259 -0.70 30.61 -4.71
C ILE A 259 -0.87 31.56 -3.52
N VAL A 260 -1.41 31.08 -2.40
CA VAL A 260 -1.58 31.91 -1.18
C VAL A 260 -0.23 32.33 -0.60
N ALA A 261 0.78 31.45 -0.64
CA ALA A 261 2.14 31.78 -0.20
C ALA A 261 2.79 32.85 -1.09
N PHE A 262 2.62 32.78 -2.41
CA PHE A 262 3.08 33.82 -3.33
C PHE A 262 2.34 35.13 -3.11
N TYR A 263 1.02 35.09 -2.88
CA TYR A 263 0.25 36.30 -2.59
C TYR A 263 0.74 36.98 -1.30
N ASN A 264 1.04 36.21 -0.25
CA ASN A 264 1.68 36.74 0.97
C ASN A 264 3.01 37.44 0.68
N ALA A 265 3.84 36.82 -0.17
CA ALA A 265 5.14 37.36 -0.54
C ALA A 265 5.03 38.62 -1.40
N LEU A 266 3.90 38.86 -2.08
CA LEU A 266 3.68 40.09 -2.85
C LEU A 266 3.05 41.21 -2.00
N ASP A 267 2.19 40.85 -1.04
CA ASP A 267 1.48 41.81 -0.19
C ASP A 267 2.40 42.48 0.86
N ARG A 268 3.49 41.81 1.26
CA ARG A 268 4.47 42.42 2.17
C ARG A 268 5.14 43.62 1.50
N PRO A 269 5.32 44.77 2.19
CA PRO A 269 5.96 45.95 1.61
C PRO A 269 7.47 45.69 1.40
N HIS A 270 7.95 45.77 0.16
CA HIS A 270 9.36 45.57 -0.20
C HIS A 270 10.05 46.92 -0.45
N ARG A 271 11.32 47.07 -0.01
CA ARG A 271 12.13 48.25 -0.29
C ARG A 271 13.01 48.07 -1.53
N THR A 272 13.42 46.84 -1.86
CA THR A 272 14.21 46.52 -3.06
C THR A 272 13.81 45.18 -3.68
N HIS A 273 14.00 45.01 -5.00
CA HIS A 273 13.65 43.76 -5.71
C HIS A 273 14.51 42.55 -5.29
N VAL A 274 15.71 42.77 -4.76
CA VAL A 274 16.63 41.70 -4.34
C VAL A 274 16.16 41.06 -3.03
N GLU A 275 15.44 41.80 -2.18
CA GLU A 275 14.86 41.29 -0.93
C GLU A 275 13.72 40.30 -1.17
N VAL A 276 13.03 40.37 -2.32
CA VAL A 276 11.87 39.50 -2.62
C VAL A 276 12.29 38.02 -2.69
N ILE A 277 13.39 37.72 -3.39
CA ILE A 277 13.86 36.34 -3.55
C ILE A 277 14.38 35.79 -2.21
N ASP A 278 15.12 36.61 -1.45
CA ASP A 278 15.64 36.20 -0.15
C ASP A 278 14.50 35.94 0.86
N VAL A 279 13.44 36.77 0.83
CA VAL A 279 12.24 36.57 1.64
C VAL A 279 11.49 35.29 1.23
N ILE A 280 11.33 35.01 -0.07
CA ILE A 280 10.67 33.77 -0.54
C ILE A 280 11.46 32.51 -0.13
N LEU A 281 12.79 32.57 -0.22
CA LEU A 281 13.67 31.48 0.20
C LEU A 281 13.63 31.28 1.72
N ARG A 282 13.55 32.38 2.50
CA ARG A 282 13.56 32.38 3.96
C ARG A 282 12.21 32.04 4.60
N ASP A 283 11.10 32.34 3.93
CA ASP A 283 9.73 32.18 4.45
C ASP A 283 9.15 30.76 4.26
N GLY A 284 9.93 29.83 3.71
CA GLY A 284 9.56 28.41 3.63
C GLY A 284 8.69 28.03 2.42
N ALA A 285 8.50 28.93 1.46
CA ALA A 285 7.80 28.64 0.20
C ALA A 285 8.50 27.54 -0.62
N LEU A 286 9.84 27.48 -0.57
CA LEU A 286 10.62 26.39 -1.17
C LEU A 286 10.20 25.01 -0.66
N LEU A 287 9.86 24.89 0.62
CA LEU A 287 9.43 23.62 1.18
C LEU A 287 8.10 23.19 0.57
N LEU A 288 7.15 24.12 0.37
CA LEU A 288 5.87 23.83 -0.28
C LEU A 288 6.07 23.38 -1.73
N ILE A 289 6.97 24.05 -2.47
CA ILE A 289 7.32 23.67 -3.85
C ILE A 289 8.00 22.30 -3.90
N ALA A 290 8.93 22.02 -2.99
CA ALA A 290 9.60 20.73 -2.92
C ALA A 290 8.62 19.59 -2.59
N VAL A 291 7.71 19.82 -1.63
CA VAL A 291 6.66 18.84 -1.28
C VAL A 291 5.71 18.62 -2.45
N PHE A 292 5.32 19.67 -3.17
CA PHE A 292 4.53 19.56 -4.39
C PHE A 292 5.25 18.71 -5.45
N ALA A 293 6.54 18.97 -5.70
CA ALA A 293 7.32 18.21 -6.67
C ALA A 293 7.43 16.72 -6.30
N ILE A 294 7.68 16.42 -5.02
CA ILE A 294 7.72 15.04 -4.50
C ILE A 294 6.37 14.34 -4.71
N ARG A 295 5.25 15.05 -4.54
CA ARG A 295 3.89 14.50 -4.70
C ARG A 295 3.41 14.44 -6.14
N LEU A 296 3.99 15.23 -7.03
CA LEU A 296 3.74 15.15 -8.47
C LEU A 296 4.21 13.80 -9.03
N ILE A 297 5.36 13.30 -8.56
CA ILE A 297 5.94 12.02 -9.00
C ILE A 297 4.93 10.85 -8.90
N PRO A 298 4.35 10.53 -7.72
CA PRO A 298 3.40 9.42 -7.62
C PRO A 298 2.10 9.65 -8.42
N LEU A 299 1.67 10.90 -8.64
CA LEU A 299 0.53 11.18 -9.51
C LEU A 299 0.85 10.83 -10.97
N VAL A 300 2.00 11.28 -11.48
CA VAL A 300 2.46 10.96 -12.83
C VAL A 300 2.61 9.46 -13.00
N LEU A 301 3.22 8.77 -12.03
CA LEU A 301 3.32 7.31 -12.03
C LEU A 301 1.94 6.63 -11.97
N SER A 302 0.95 7.20 -11.28
CA SER A 302 -0.40 6.63 -11.24
C SER A 302 -1.20 6.85 -12.54
N ILE A 303 -0.84 7.84 -13.37
CA ILE A 303 -1.51 8.12 -14.65
C ILE A 303 -0.82 7.36 -15.79
N VAL A 304 0.51 7.42 -15.83
CA VAL A 304 1.35 6.84 -16.89
C VAL A 304 1.65 5.37 -16.62
N GLY A 305 1.67 4.94 -15.35
CA GLY A 305 1.96 3.58 -14.97
C GLY A 305 0.87 2.62 -15.44
N ASP A 306 1.24 1.69 -16.31
CA ASP A 306 0.40 0.54 -16.62
C ASP A 306 0.20 -0.30 -15.34
N PRO A 307 -1.01 -0.84 -15.07
CA PRO A 307 -1.27 -1.70 -13.91
C PRO A 307 -0.35 -2.90 -13.81
N VAL A 308 0.16 -3.34 -14.95
CA VAL A 308 1.07 -4.46 -15.07
C VAL A 308 2.40 -4.10 -14.39
N GLN A 309 2.86 -2.85 -14.45
CA GLN A 309 4.15 -2.44 -13.85
C GLN A 309 4.18 -2.50 -12.31
N ALA A 310 3.02 -2.48 -11.64
CA ALA A 310 2.92 -2.69 -10.19
C ALA A 310 2.94 -4.18 -9.77
N ILE A 311 2.79 -5.11 -10.72
CA ILE A 311 2.91 -6.57 -10.55
C ILE A 311 3.80 -7.20 -11.65
N GLY A 312 4.73 -6.45 -12.25
CA GLY A 312 5.70 -6.95 -13.22
C GLY A 312 5.75 -6.11 -14.48
N SER A 313 6.89 -5.50 -14.76
CA SER A 313 7.17 -4.85 -16.06
C SER A 313 6.66 -5.72 -17.24
N ALA A 314 5.99 -5.17 -18.24
CA ALA A 314 6.64 -4.32 -19.23
C ALA A 314 5.63 -3.64 -20.18
N LYS A 315 6.14 -2.74 -21.01
CA LYS A 315 5.67 -2.63 -22.40
C LYS A 315 6.10 -3.88 -23.17
#